data_AF-A0A9E4JN37-F1
#
_entry.id   AF-A0A9E4JN37-F1
#
_cell.length_a   1.000
_cell.length_b   1.000
_cell.length_c   1.000
_cell.angle_alpha   90.00
_cell.angle_beta   90.00
_cell.angle_gamma   90.00
#
_symmetry.space_group_name_H-M   'P 1'
#
loop_
_entity.id
_entity.type
_entity.pdbx_description
1 polymer ?
#
loop_
_entity_poly.entity_id
_entity_poly.type
_entity_poly.pdbx_seq_one_letter_code
_entity_poly.pdbx_strand_id
1 'polypeptide(L)'
;MSKTDTQITEFNFDGQVTYVFFDGSKPKYLQLMTSEGLHLIKLSKESRSVCERLLIPGRQVQVSGMKKYDPKSGKIKLQAEQVMALNATGQPSSSPCSSQKEAKKTCPGKAQILICDKSDCRKKGGNHLCSALETVVKERGLEEQVTIKKTGCLKRCKAGPNVVMMPDKTRYSRVNPKEVPELIAKHF
;
A
#
# COMPACT_ATOMS: atom_id res chain seq x y z
N MET A 1 -16.23 51.13 -7.70
CA MET A 1 -16.45 49.77 -8.24
C MET A 1 -15.84 48.77 -7.29
N SER A 2 -16.66 48.20 -6.40
CA SER A 2 -16.20 47.30 -5.34
C SER A 2 -15.72 45.99 -5.94
N LYS A 3 -14.41 45.73 -5.84
CA LYS A 3 -13.79 44.46 -6.22
C LYS A 3 -14.49 43.39 -5.40
N THR A 4 -15.26 42.55 -6.07
CA THR A 4 -15.99 41.45 -5.43
C THR A 4 -14.95 40.40 -5.09
N ASP A 5 -14.56 40.38 -3.82
CA ASP A 5 -13.45 39.59 -3.34
C ASP A 5 -13.79 38.09 -3.47
N THR A 6 -13.06 37.39 -4.32
CA THR A 6 -13.16 35.92 -4.44
C THR A 6 -12.67 35.34 -3.13
N GLN A 7 -13.57 34.71 -2.37
CA GLN A 7 -13.18 34.08 -1.11
C GLN A 7 -12.36 32.82 -1.41
N ILE A 8 -11.12 32.80 -0.91
CA ILE A 8 -10.20 31.68 -1.01
C ILE A 8 -10.05 31.10 0.39
N THR A 9 -10.39 29.83 0.56
CA THR A 9 -10.24 29.12 1.83
C THR A 9 -9.37 27.90 1.60
N GLU A 10 -8.47 27.60 2.52
CA GLU A 10 -7.71 26.36 2.46
C GLU A 10 -8.58 25.17 2.84
N PHE A 11 -8.36 24.02 2.21
CA PHE A 11 -8.99 22.76 2.57
C PHE A 11 -7.94 21.67 2.72
N ASN A 12 -8.25 20.70 3.56
CA ASN A 12 -7.51 19.46 3.69
C ASN A 12 -8.50 18.30 3.72
N PHE A 13 -8.49 17.47 2.68
CA PHE A 13 -9.38 16.33 2.55
C PHE A 13 -8.57 15.04 2.57
N ASP A 14 -8.88 14.16 3.51
CA ASP A 14 -8.46 12.76 3.47
C ASP A 14 -9.53 11.89 2.83
N GLY A 15 -9.09 10.95 1.99
CA GLY A 15 -10.01 10.03 1.39
C GLY A 15 -9.39 9.06 0.40
N GLN A 16 -10.26 8.27 -0.22
CA GLN A 16 -9.88 7.29 -1.21
C GLN A 16 -9.96 7.87 -2.61
N VAL A 17 -8.89 7.74 -3.40
CA VAL A 17 -8.93 8.05 -4.83
C VAL A 17 -9.92 7.10 -5.49
N THR A 18 -10.99 7.63 -6.08
CA THR A 18 -11.97 6.82 -6.81
C THR A 18 -11.63 6.78 -8.29
N TYR A 19 -11.35 7.94 -8.88
CA TYR A 19 -11.09 8.08 -10.31
C TYR A 19 -10.15 9.24 -10.59
N VAL A 20 -9.41 9.16 -11.70
CA VAL A 20 -8.48 10.22 -12.13
C VAL A 20 -8.69 10.50 -13.60
N PHE A 21 -8.89 11.76 -13.93
CA PHE A 21 -9.08 12.22 -15.30
C PHE A 21 -7.75 12.70 -15.86
N PHE A 22 -7.41 12.19 -17.04
CA PHE A 22 -6.16 12.49 -17.73
C PHE A 22 -6.44 13.32 -18.99
N ASP A 23 -5.52 14.23 -19.28
CA ASP A 23 -5.49 15.07 -20.49
C ASP A 23 -4.24 14.64 -21.25
N GLY A 24 -4.39 13.64 -22.12
CA GLY A 24 -3.27 12.88 -22.67
C GLY A 24 -2.59 12.05 -21.58
N SER A 25 -1.29 12.27 -21.36
CA SER A 25 -0.51 11.55 -20.33
C SER A 25 -0.52 12.23 -18.95
N LYS A 26 -1.19 13.39 -18.77
CA LYS A 26 -1.08 14.19 -17.53
C LYS A 26 -2.39 14.18 -16.74
N PRO A 27 -2.38 13.89 -15.43
CA PRO A 27 -3.60 13.94 -14.62
C PRO A 27 -4.04 15.40 -14.45
N LYS A 28 -5.34 15.67 -14.65
CA LYS A 28 -5.94 17.02 -14.66
C LYS A 28 -6.96 17.19 -13.55
N TYR A 29 -7.74 16.15 -13.28
CA TYR A 29 -8.72 16.13 -12.18
C TYR A 29 -8.64 14.81 -11.41
N LEU A 30 -8.88 14.89 -10.11
CA LEU A 30 -8.93 13.78 -9.17
C LEU A 30 -10.32 13.72 -8.55
N GLN A 31 -10.92 12.53 -8.53
CA GLN A 31 -12.15 12.26 -7.79
C GLN A 31 -11.79 11.53 -6.48
N LEU A 32 -12.05 12.20 -5.35
CA LEU A 32 -11.73 11.73 -4.01
C LEU A 32 -13.02 11.41 -3.25
N MET A 33 -13.09 10.23 -2.65
CA MET A 33 -14.17 9.81 -1.76
C MET A 33 -13.74 10.05 -0.31
N THR A 34 -14.34 11.05 0.31
CA THR A 34 -14.20 11.39 1.73
C THR A 34 -15.40 10.86 2.51
N SER A 35 -15.41 11.04 3.84
CA SER A 35 -16.58 10.78 4.69
C SER A 35 -17.78 11.69 4.38
N GLU A 36 -17.52 12.89 3.86
CA GLU A 36 -18.53 13.88 3.47
C GLU A 36 -19.08 13.64 2.06
N GLY A 37 -18.43 12.80 1.26
CA GLY A 37 -18.91 12.37 -0.05
C GLY A 37 -17.84 12.39 -1.13
N LEU A 38 -18.27 12.57 -2.38
CA LEU A 38 -17.39 12.59 -3.55
C LEU A 38 -17.01 14.02 -3.94
N HIS A 39 -15.72 14.30 -3.93
CA HIS A 39 -15.15 15.61 -4.30
C HIS A 39 -14.35 15.51 -5.60
N LEU A 40 -14.64 16.39 -6.56
CA LEU A 40 -13.86 16.55 -7.78
C LEU A 40 -12.86 17.70 -7.61
N ILE A 41 -11.58 17.37 -7.61
CA ILE A 41 -10.49 18.29 -7.29
C ILE A 41 -9.61 18.49 -8.52
N LYS A 42 -9.37 19.75 -8.90
CA LYS A 42 -8.46 20.09 -9.99
C LYS A 42 -7.02 20.02 -9.51
N LEU A 43 -6.17 19.30 -10.25
CA LEU A 43 -4.74 19.17 -9.91
C LEU A 43 -3.96 20.37 -10.48
N SER A 44 -3.21 21.08 -9.64
CA SER A 44 -2.29 22.14 -10.07
C SER A 44 -1.07 21.56 -10.80
N LYS A 45 -0.33 22.38 -11.56
CA LYS A 45 0.85 21.90 -12.29
C LYS A 45 1.89 21.25 -11.37
N GLU A 46 2.09 21.82 -10.19
CA GLU A 46 3.06 21.35 -9.19
C GLU A 46 2.63 20.03 -8.54
N SER A 47 1.33 19.86 -8.29
CA SER A 47 0.78 18.65 -7.67
C SER A 47 0.78 17.44 -8.62
N ARG A 48 1.04 17.61 -9.92
CA ARG A 48 0.99 16.51 -10.90
C ARG A 48 2.26 15.67 -10.90
N SER A 49 3.43 16.30 -10.86
CA SER A 49 4.72 15.61 -10.99
C SER A 49 5.04 14.70 -9.80
N VAL A 50 4.64 15.10 -8.59
CA VAL A 50 4.90 14.35 -7.36
C VAL A 50 3.87 13.23 -7.15
N CYS A 51 2.66 13.40 -7.70
CA CYS A 51 1.51 12.60 -7.29
C CYS A 51 1.05 11.57 -8.32
N GLU A 52 1.64 11.49 -9.53
CA GLU A 52 1.31 10.41 -10.50
C GLU A 52 1.38 9.01 -9.88
N ARG A 53 2.29 8.80 -8.92
CA ARG A 53 2.41 7.53 -8.16
C ARG A 53 1.36 7.34 -7.06
N LEU A 54 0.70 8.41 -6.63
CA LEU A 54 -0.28 8.44 -5.54
C LEU A 54 -1.73 8.46 -6.05
N LEU A 55 -1.94 8.97 -7.26
CA LEU A 55 -3.23 9.07 -7.94
C LEU A 55 -3.67 7.72 -8.53
N ILE A 56 -3.65 6.67 -7.71
CA ILE A 56 -4.08 5.31 -8.10
C ILE A 56 -5.47 5.08 -7.50
N PRO A 57 -6.48 4.65 -8.29
CA PRO A 57 -7.79 4.33 -7.76
C PRO A 57 -7.70 3.26 -6.65
N GLY A 58 -8.40 3.50 -5.55
CA GLY A 58 -8.36 2.70 -4.34
C GLY A 58 -7.34 3.14 -3.28
N ARG A 59 -6.43 4.07 -3.60
CA ARG A 59 -5.39 4.52 -2.66
C ARG A 59 -5.92 5.59 -1.71
N GLN A 60 -5.52 5.51 -0.44
CA GLN A 60 -5.80 6.53 0.57
C GLN A 60 -4.78 7.67 0.42
N VAL A 61 -5.28 8.88 0.25
CA VAL A 61 -4.45 10.08 0.06
C VAL A 61 -5.05 11.24 0.84
N GLN A 62 -4.18 12.11 1.31
CA GLN A 62 -4.54 13.43 1.81
C GLN A 62 -4.32 14.45 0.70
N VAL A 63 -5.32 15.27 0.41
CA VAL A 63 -5.28 16.31 -0.61
C VAL A 63 -5.52 17.64 0.08
N SER A 64 -4.52 18.52 0.02
CA SER A 64 -4.63 19.88 0.51
C SER A 64 -4.54 20.89 -0.62
N GLY A 65 -5.21 22.02 -0.45
CA GLY A 65 -5.20 23.10 -1.42
C GLY A 65 -6.24 24.17 -1.15
N MET A 66 -6.64 24.87 -2.20
CA MET A 66 -7.47 26.07 -2.11
C MET A 66 -8.87 25.84 -2.71
N LYS A 67 -9.89 26.15 -1.92
CA LYS A 67 -11.29 26.25 -2.31
C LYS A 67 -11.57 27.70 -2.69
N LYS A 68 -11.85 27.94 -3.97
CA LYS A 68 -12.19 29.25 -4.51
C LYS A 68 -13.71 29.33 -4.65
N TYR A 69 -14.31 30.31 -3.96
CA TYR A 69 -15.73 30.62 -4.08
C TYR A 69 -15.91 31.91 -4.87
N ASP A 70 -16.55 31.79 -6.04
CA ASP A 70 -16.88 32.92 -6.89
C ASP A 70 -18.32 33.40 -6.57
N PRO A 71 -18.54 34.46 -5.74
CA PRO A 71 -19.87 34.90 -5.34
C PRO A 71 -20.75 35.33 -6.51
N LYS A 72 -20.15 35.76 -7.62
CA LYS A 72 -20.87 36.16 -8.85
C LYS A 72 -21.44 35.00 -9.64
N SER A 73 -20.79 33.82 -9.57
CA SER A 73 -21.18 32.65 -10.37
C SER A 73 -21.80 31.56 -9.52
N GLY A 74 -21.78 31.67 -8.18
CA GLY A 74 -22.17 30.61 -7.26
C GLY A 74 -21.30 29.34 -7.37
N LYS A 75 -20.17 29.40 -8.09
CA LYS A 75 -19.34 28.24 -8.39
C LYS A 75 -18.26 28.06 -7.34
N ILE A 76 -18.15 26.83 -6.84
CA ILE A 76 -17.07 26.38 -5.96
C ILE A 76 -16.07 25.62 -6.82
N LYS A 77 -14.79 25.98 -6.73
CA LYS A 77 -13.69 25.26 -7.40
C LYS A 77 -12.67 24.82 -6.38
N LEU A 78 -12.41 23.51 -6.35
CA LEU A 78 -11.34 22.92 -5.54
C LEU A 78 -10.09 22.78 -6.39
N GLN A 79 -8.98 23.35 -5.93
CA GLN A 79 -7.68 23.27 -6.56
C GLN A 79 -6.69 22.66 -5.57
N ALA A 80 -6.20 21.44 -5.86
CA ALA A 80 -5.17 20.79 -5.08
C ALA A 80 -3.81 21.44 -5.33
N GLU A 81 -3.07 21.66 -4.25
CA GLU A 81 -1.67 22.10 -4.28
C GLU A 81 -0.74 20.94 -3.92
N GLN A 82 -1.14 20.11 -2.95
CA GLN A 82 -0.35 18.97 -2.49
C GLN A 82 -1.23 17.72 -2.36
N VAL A 83 -0.67 16.57 -2.72
CA VAL A 83 -1.29 15.25 -2.46
C VAL A 83 -0.25 14.37 -1.78
N MET A 84 -0.59 13.85 -0.61
CA MET A 84 0.27 13.03 0.22
C MET A 84 -0.35 11.64 0.38
N ALA A 85 0.49 10.60 0.51
CA ALA A 85 0.00 9.26 0.83
C ALA A 85 -0.43 9.22 2.30
N LEU A 86 -1.64 8.74 2.58
CA LEU A 86 -2.02 8.37 3.94
C LEU A 86 -1.65 6.91 4.14
N ASN A 87 -0.63 6.66 4.96
CA ASN A 87 -0.35 5.32 5.46
C ASN A 87 -1.39 5.01 6.56
N ALA A 88 -1.86 3.76 6.61
CA ALA A 88 -2.94 3.31 7.50
C ALA A 88 -2.64 3.35 9.02
N THR A 89 -1.56 4.03 9.42
CA THR A 89 -1.22 4.33 10.81
C THR A 89 -0.74 5.78 10.80
N GLY A 90 -1.43 6.67 11.52
CA GLY A 90 -1.21 8.13 11.46
C GLY A 90 0.14 8.61 12.00
N GLN A 91 1.26 8.29 11.32
CA GLN A 91 2.55 8.92 11.53
C GLN A 91 3.36 9.05 10.22
N PRO A 92 4.08 10.18 10.03
CA PRO A 92 5.00 10.37 8.91
C PRO A 92 6.28 9.55 9.16
N SER A 93 6.43 8.43 8.46
CA SER A 93 7.69 7.67 8.47
C SER A 93 8.45 7.89 7.17
N SER A 94 9.45 8.76 7.25
CA SER A 94 10.58 8.87 6.36
C SER A 94 11.23 7.50 6.14
N SER A 95 11.23 7.00 4.90
CA SER A 95 12.34 6.32 4.21
C SER A 95 11.86 5.46 3.02
N PRO A 96 12.66 5.30 1.94
CA PRO A 96 12.13 5.04 0.61
C PRO A 96 12.27 3.58 0.12
N CYS A 97 11.51 3.30 -0.94
CA CYS A 97 11.85 2.40 -2.06
C CYS A 97 11.77 0.87 -1.86
N SER A 98 10.66 0.25 -2.28
CA SER A 98 10.63 -0.54 -3.54
C SER A 98 9.31 -1.27 -3.73
N SER A 99 8.81 -1.16 -4.96
CA SER A 99 7.66 -1.85 -5.55
C SER A 99 7.42 -3.28 -5.03
N GLN A 100 6.15 -3.62 -4.77
CA GLN A 100 5.34 -4.47 -5.66
C GLN A 100 3.98 -4.86 -5.06
N LYS A 101 2.92 -4.39 -5.74
CA LYS A 101 1.67 -5.09 -6.09
C LYS A 101 0.99 -5.90 -4.98
N GLU A 102 0.02 -5.27 -4.32
CA GLU A 102 -0.82 -5.87 -3.30
C GLU A 102 -1.97 -6.65 -3.97
N ALA A 103 -1.86 -7.98 -3.96
CA ALA A 103 -2.93 -8.88 -4.36
C ALA A 103 -3.80 -9.18 -3.13
N LYS A 104 -5.07 -8.82 -3.25
CA LYS A 104 -6.27 -9.41 -2.64
C LYS A 104 -6.27 -9.55 -1.10
N LYS A 105 -7.15 -8.76 -0.46
CA LYS A 105 -7.72 -9.05 0.87
C LYS A 105 -7.97 -10.56 1.00
N THR A 106 -7.25 -11.23 1.89
CA THR A 106 -7.75 -12.46 2.51
C THR A 106 -8.11 -12.13 3.94
N CYS A 107 -9.26 -12.65 4.34
CA CYS A 107 -10.02 -12.34 5.54
C CYS A 107 -9.21 -12.47 6.84
N PRO A 108 -9.59 -11.79 7.93
CA PRO A 108 -8.97 -11.94 9.25
C PRO A 108 -9.16 -13.38 9.74
N GLY A 109 -8.17 -14.23 9.53
CA GLY A 109 -8.27 -15.64 9.85
C GLY A 109 -6.92 -16.33 9.69
N LYS A 110 -6.27 -16.55 10.85
CA LYS A 110 -5.04 -17.33 11.06
C LYS A 110 -3.79 -16.75 10.39
N ALA A 111 -2.70 -16.77 11.13
CA ALA A 111 -1.40 -16.42 10.61
C ALA A 111 -1.00 -17.38 9.49
N GLN A 112 -0.24 -16.90 8.51
CA GLN A 112 0.18 -17.71 7.38
C GLN A 112 1.66 -17.56 7.12
N ILE A 113 2.32 -18.65 6.74
CA ILE A 113 3.71 -18.64 6.28
C ILE A 113 3.70 -19.05 4.81
N LEU A 114 3.99 -18.12 3.91
CA LEU A 114 4.04 -18.41 2.47
C LEU A 114 5.47 -18.78 2.06
N ILE A 115 5.68 -20.00 1.56
CA ILE A 115 6.97 -20.46 1.04
C ILE A 115 6.96 -20.58 -0.49
N CYS A 116 7.98 -20.04 -1.16
CA CYS A 116 8.08 -20.15 -2.62
C CYS A 116 8.46 -21.59 -3.03
N ASP A 117 7.54 -22.31 -3.69
CA ASP A 117 7.74 -23.71 -4.11
C ASP A 117 8.21 -23.87 -5.57
N LYS A 118 8.60 -22.77 -6.24
CA LYS A 118 9.09 -22.87 -7.63
C LYS A 118 10.48 -23.53 -7.69
N SER A 119 10.78 -24.15 -8.83
CA SER A 119 11.98 -24.96 -9.09
C SER A 119 13.29 -24.35 -8.57
N ASP A 120 13.50 -23.04 -8.72
CA ASP A 120 14.71 -22.36 -8.23
C ASP A 120 14.82 -22.33 -6.70
N CYS A 121 13.71 -22.09 -6.00
CA CYS A 121 13.70 -22.11 -4.53
C CYS A 121 13.78 -23.55 -4.00
N ARG A 122 13.14 -24.51 -4.68
CA ARG A 122 13.21 -25.93 -4.33
C ARG A 122 14.65 -26.47 -4.47
N LYS A 123 15.35 -26.14 -5.57
CA LYS A 123 16.76 -26.49 -5.80
C LYS A 123 17.72 -25.88 -4.77
N LYS A 124 17.38 -24.73 -4.18
CA LYS A 124 18.19 -24.04 -3.17
C LYS A 124 17.86 -24.45 -1.72
N GLY A 125 17.12 -25.54 -1.52
CA GLY A 125 16.78 -26.03 -0.18
C GLY A 125 15.40 -25.61 0.34
N GLY A 126 14.51 -25.11 -0.52
CA GLY A 126 13.13 -24.75 -0.13
C GLY A 126 12.32 -25.92 0.42
N ASN A 127 12.64 -27.16 0.03
CA ASN A 127 11.98 -28.34 0.59
C ASN A 127 12.39 -28.58 2.06
N HIS A 128 13.69 -28.49 2.37
CA HIS A 128 14.20 -28.57 3.74
C HIS A 128 13.65 -27.44 4.62
N LEU A 129 13.51 -26.23 4.04
CA LEU A 129 12.93 -25.10 4.76
C LEU A 129 11.44 -25.31 5.09
N CYS A 130 10.66 -25.88 4.16
CA CYS A 130 9.25 -26.24 4.41
C CYS A 130 9.14 -27.23 5.57
N SER A 131 9.94 -28.30 5.51
CA SER A 131 9.95 -29.34 6.55
C SER A 131 10.37 -28.77 7.91
N ALA A 132 11.40 -27.92 7.97
CA ALA A 132 11.81 -27.26 9.21
C ALA A 132 10.72 -26.34 9.78
N LEU A 133 10.01 -25.61 8.92
CA LEU A 133 8.87 -24.77 9.34
C LEU A 133 7.75 -25.62 9.96
N GLU A 134 7.37 -26.72 9.30
CA GLU A 134 6.33 -27.63 9.81
C GLU A 134 6.72 -28.23 11.17
N THR A 135 7.97 -28.70 11.31
CA THR A 135 8.47 -29.24 12.58
C THR A 135 8.40 -28.20 13.70
N VAL A 136 8.91 -26.99 13.48
CA VAL A 136 8.94 -25.96 14.54
C VAL A 136 7.53 -25.48 14.91
N VAL A 137 6.63 -25.32 13.93
CA VAL A 137 5.23 -24.94 14.20
C VAL A 137 4.56 -26.01 15.06
N LYS A 138 4.84 -27.29 14.79
CA LYS A 138 4.34 -28.42 15.57
C LYS A 138 4.95 -28.48 16.98
N GLU A 139 6.27 -28.32 17.10
CA GLU A 139 6.96 -28.27 18.40
C GLU A 139 6.43 -27.15 19.31
N ARG A 140 6.01 -26.03 18.72
CA ARG A 140 5.44 -24.88 19.45
C ARG A 140 3.93 -24.97 19.66
N GLY A 141 3.25 -25.99 19.14
CA GLY A 141 1.79 -26.11 19.23
C GLY A 141 1.05 -24.98 18.48
N LEU A 142 1.67 -24.37 17.47
CA LEU A 142 1.11 -23.25 16.70
C LEU A 142 0.28 -23.71 15.50
N GLU A 143 0.03 -25.01 15.37
CA GLU A 143 -0.63 -25.65 14.22
C GLU A 143 -2.02 -25.07 13.94
N GLU A 144 -2.76 -24.70 14.99
CA GLU A 144 -4.10 -24.13 14.89
C GLU A 144 -4.11 -22.64 14.52
N GLN A 145 -3.02 -21.94 14.82
CA GLN A 145 -2.87 -20.49 14.66
C GLN A 145 -2.11 -20.11 13.38
N VAL A 146 -1.15 -20.93 12.96
CA VAL A 146 -0.20 -20.67 11.88
C VAL A 146 -0.35 -21.74 10.79
N THR A 147 -0.65 -21.31 9.56
CA THR A 147 -0.75 -22.22 8.41
C THR A 147 0.37 -22.00 7.42
N ILE A 148 1.12 -23.05 7.10
CA ILE A 148 2.15 -23.01 6.06
C ILE A 148 1.50 -23.22 4.69
N LYS A 149 1.73 -22.30 3.76
CA LYS A 149 1.17 -22.33 2.40
C LYS A 149 2.26 -22.15 1.37
N LYS A 150 2.17 -22.92 0.29
CA LYS A 150 3.08 -22.78 -0.85
C LYS A 150 2.61 -21.63 -1.74
N THR A 151 3.50 -20.69 -2.03
CA THR A 151 3.24 -19.56 -2.93
C THR A 151 4.02 -19.69 -4.24
N GLY A 152 3.56 -18.94 -5.24
CA GLY A 152 4.20 -18.85 -6.54
C GLY A 152 5.56 -18.15 -6.52
N CYS A 153 6.16 -17.99 -7.70
CA CYS A 153 7.47 -17.36 -7.81
C CYS A 153 7.44 -15.90 -7.35
N LEU A 154 8.24 -15.58 -6.32
CA LEU A 154 8.42 -14.22 -5.80
C LEU A 154 9.40 -13.38 -6.63
N LYS A 155 9.78 -13.83 -7.84
CA LYS A 155 10.76 -13.21 -8.74
C LYS A 155 12.12 -12.89 -8.08
N ARG A 156 12.45 -13.62 -7.01
CA ARG A 156 13.69 -13.53 -6.23
C ARG A 156 14.47 -14.84 -6.28
N CYS A 157 14.52 -15.48 -7.46
CA CYS A 157 15.18 -16.78 -7.64
C CYS A 157 16.66 -16.77 -7.23
N LYS A 158 17.36 -15.64 -7.44
CA LYS A 158 18.78 -15.45 -7.04
C LYS A 158 19.00 -15.49 -5.53
N ALA A 159 17.97 -15.21 -4.73
CA ALA A 159 18.04 -15.15 -3.27
C ALA A 159 17.15 -16.19 -2.58
N GLY A 160 16.81 -17.29 -3.29
CA GLY A 160 16.08 -18.41 -2.68
C GLY A 160 16.93 -19.16 -1.62
N PRO A 161 16.29 -19.87 -0.68
CA PRO A 161 14.84 -20.02 -0.51
C PRO A 161 14.19 -18.77 0.09
N ASN A 162 12.94 -18.49 -0.32
CA ASN A 162 12.19 -17.29 0.07
C ASN A 162 10.92 -17.66 0.82
N VAL A 163 10.65 -16.95 1.92
CA VAL A 163 9.43 -17.10 2.74
C VAL A 163 8.82 -15.74 3.03
N VAL A 164 7.52 -15.71 3.27
CA VAL A 164 6.78 -14.52 3.67
C VAL A 164 5.98 -14.84 4.92
N MET A 165 6.12 -14.03 5.96
CA MET A 165 5.35 -14.13 7.20
C MET A 165 4.10 -13.25 7.09
N MET A 166 2.94 -13.77 7.45
CA MET A 166 1.68 -13.04 7.58
C MET A 166 1.21 -13.15 9.03
N PRO A 167 0.69 -12.06 9.63
CA PRO A 167 0.14 -10.86 8.97
C PRO A 167 1.14 -9.74 8.63
N ASP A 168 2.38 -9.79 9.12
CA ASP A 168 3.37 -8.70 8.97
C ASP A 168 3.78 -8.42 7.50
N LYS A 169 3.53 -9.36 6.60
CA LYS A 169 3.96 -9.35 5.19
C LYS A 169 5.48 -9.24 5.02
N THR A 170 6.26 -9.57 6.06
CA THR A 170 7.73 -9.57 6.01
C THR A 170 8.21 -10.67 5.07
N ARG A 171 9.12 -10.32 4.17
CA ARG A 171 9.74 -11.28 3.25
C ARG A 171 11.16 -11.58 3.70
N TYR A 172 11.47 -12.86 3.84
CA TYR A 172 12.81 -13.34 4.10
C TYR A 172 13.35 -14.07 2.88
N SER A 173 14.62 -13.81 2.58
CA SER A 173 15.36 -14.41 1.48
C SER A 173 16.62 -15.08 2.03
N ARG A 174 17.09 -16.14 1.36
CA ARG A 174 18.22 -16.98 1.78
C ARG A 174 18.04 -17.51 3.21
N VAL A 175 16.81 -17.90 3.55
CA VAL A 175 16.53 -18.41 4.89
C VAL A 175 17.16 -19.78 5.07
N ASN A 176 17.97 -19.91 6.11
CA ASN A 176 18.52 -21.20 6.50
C ASN A 176 17.50 -21.94 7.37
N PRO A 177 17.35 -23.26 7.22
CA PRO A 177 16.44 -24.06 8.04
C PRO A 177 16.79 -23.99 9.54
N LYS A 178 18.03 -23.65 9.90
CA LYS A 178 18.49 -23.48 11.29
C LYS A 178 17.94 -22.21 11.97
N GLU A 179 17.63 -21.17 11.20
CA GLU A 179 17.15 -19.88 11.70
C GLU A 179 15.62 -19.85 11.84
N VAL A 180 14.93 -20.87 11.33
CA VAL A 180 13.48 -21.04 11.37
C VAL A 180 12.88 -20.92 12.80
N PRO A 181 13.45 -21.54 13.85
CA PRO A 181 12.91 -21.38 15.21
C PRO A 181 12.91 -19.93 15.71
N GLU A 182 13.98 -19.18 15.45
CA GLU A 182 14.04 -17.76 15.80
C GLU A 182 13.08 -16.93 14.94
N LEU A 183 12.97 -17.28 13.66
CA LEU A 183 12.06 -16.65 12.72
C LEU A 183 10.60 -16.78 13.17
N ILE A 184 10.18 -17.95 13.64
CA ILE A 184 8.83 -18.19 14.13
C ILE A 184 8.61 -17.42 15.45
N ALA A 185 9.55 -17.50 16.40
CA ALA A 185 9.45 -16.79 17.68
C ALA A 185 9.29 -15.28 17.56
N LYS A 186 9.85 -14.70 16.50
CA LYS A 186 9.78 -13.26 16.24
C LYS A 186 8.40 -12.81 15.74
N HIS A 187 7.62 -13.71 15.16
CA HIS A 187 6.36 -13.43 14.48
C HIS A 187 5.12 -14.03 15.17
N PHE A 188 5.30 -15.08 15.98
CA PHE A 188 4.26 -15.86 16.67
C PHE A 188 4.73 -16.26 18.07
#